data_AF-A0A2A5FWA0-F1
#
_entry.id   AF-A0A2A5FWA0-F1
#
_cell.length_a   1.000
_cell.length_b   1.000
_cell.length_c   1.000
_cell.angle_alpha   90.00
_cell.angle_beta   90.00
_cell.angle_gamma   90.00
#
_symmetry.space_group_name_H-M   'P 1'
#
loop_
_entity.id
_entity.type
_entity.pdbx_description
1 polymer ?
#
loop_
_entity_poly.entity_id
_entity_poly.type
_entity_poly.pdbx_seq_one_letter_code
_entity_poly.pdbx_strand_id
1 'polypeptide(L)'
;MVNAEIHGLLILSTQSYEIPLFTHHCFFVLLHSMKHLLSFLLVFLGLSAFSQNAEVKTISWMSWQEAVKAREQHIKENQEAIAAKKMFPKKLFIDIYTGWCGWCKRMDVTTFKDPTIVDYLNKNYFPVKMNAEMSDTIDYNNHTFINPRPGVKRSTHTLPASLLDSRLSYPSYVIMDENINRSVIFPGYKQPEDLLGILIFFKTNQHLSYKSYLEKQQNQNQNVNKP
;
A
#
# COMPACT_ATOMS: atom_id res chain seq x y z
N MET A 1 -13.12 -32.04 54.14
CA MET A 1 -12.32 -33.09 53.47
C MET A 1 -10.96 -32.47 53.19
N VAL A 2 -10.02 -32.55 54.13
CA VAL A 2 -9.11 -33.68 54.42
C VAL A 2 -8.01 -33.81 53.34
N ASN A 3 -6.79 -33.43 53.77
CA ASN A 3 -5.46 -34.02 53.50
C ASN A 3 -4.78 -33.84 52.12
N ALA A 4 -3.44 -33.85 52.00
CA ALA A 4 -2.31 -33.88 52.95
C ALA A 4 -0.99 -33.76 52.16
N GLU A 5 0.04 -33.19 52.81
CA GLU A 5 1.51 -33.51 52.77
C GLU A 5 2.27 -33.44 51.41
N ILE A 6 3.61 -33.26 51.27
CA ILE A 6 4.78 -33.70 52.04
C ILE A 6 5.97 -32.70 51.88
N HIS A 7 6.85 -32.74 52.89
CA HIS A 7 8.08 -31.99 53.20
C HIS A 7 9.32 -32.22 52.30
N GLY A 8 10.31 -31.32 52.42
CA GLY A 8 11.72 -31.58 52.06
C GLY A 8 12.69 -30.46 52.49
N LEU A 9 13.41 -30.67 53.60
CA LEU A 9 14.37 -29.77 54.25
C LEU A 9 15.80 -30.13 53.80
N LEU A 10 16.66 -29.14 53.49
CA LEU A 10 18.09 -29.35 53.21
C LEU A 10 18.94 -28.35 53.99
N ILE A 11 19.73 -28.88 54.92
CA ILE A 11 20.71 -28.20 55.77
C ILE A 11 22.04 -28.18 55.03
N LEU A 12 22.68 -27.02 54.89
CA LEU A 12 24.07 -26.90 54.42
C LEU A 12 24.90 -26.21 55.50
N SER A 13 25.94 -26.93 55.93
CA SER A 13 26.95 -26.53 56.90
C SER A 13 27.85 -25.42 56.35
N THR A 14 28.09 -24.39 57.17
CA THR A 14 29.06 -23.33 56.90
C THR A 14 30.47 -23.77 57.28
N GLN A 15 31.40 -23.71 56.33
CA GLN A 15 32.83 -23.89 56.58
C GLN A 15 33.54 -22.58 56.23
N SER A 16 34.10 -21.93 57.25
CA SER A 16 34.85 -20.68 57.15
C SER A 16 36.29 -20.96 56.73
N TYR A 17 36.76 -20.24 55.71
CA TYR A 17 38.16 -20.23 55.27
C TYR A 17 38.68 -18.80 55.36
N GLU A 18 39.73 -18.57 56.14
CA GLU A 18 40.45 -17.30 56.23
C GLU A 18 41.44 -17.17 55.06
N ILE A 19 41.52 -15.99 54.44
CA ILE A 19 42.38 -15.68 53.28
C ILE A 19 43.44 -14.65 53.73
N PRO A 20 44.74 -14.84 53.41
CA PRO A 20 45.82 -13.98 53.89
C PRO A 20 45.90 -12.63 53.17
N LEU A 21 46.20 -11.58 53.93
CA LEU A 21 46.55 -10.23 53.47
C LEU A 21 47.86 -10.25 52.65
N PHE A 22 47.81 -10.36 51.33
CA PHE A 22 48.97 -9.98 50.49
C PHE A 22 48.59 -9.77 49.00
N THR A 23 47.55 -8.98 48.69
CA THR A 23 47.16 -8.74 47.27
C THR A 23 46.62 -7.35 46.94
N HIS A 24 46.72 -6.35 47.83
CA HIS A 24 46.05 -5.05 47.60
C HIS A 24 46.72 -4.13 46.56
N HIS A 25 47.99 -4.34 46.19
CA HIS A 25 48.67 -3.43 45.25
C HIS A 25 48.46 -3.78 43.77
N CYS A 26 48.32 -5.07 43.42
CA CYS A 26 48.01 -5.46 42.03
C CYS A 26 46.56 -5.16 41.63
N PHE A 27 45.62 -5.21 42.59
CA PHE A 27 44.20 -5.01 42.28
C PHE A 27 43.90 -3.58 41.82
N PHE A 28 44.60 -2.58 42.36
CA PHE A 28 44.33 -1.17 42.08
C PHE A 28 44.78 -0.72 40.68
N VAL A 29 45.86 -1.31 40.14
CA VAL A 29 46.39 -0.97 38.80
C VAL A 29 45.55 -1.61 37.70
N LEU A 30 45.06 -2.83 37.90
CA LEU A 30 44.16 -3.51 36.96
C LEU A 30 42.79 -2.80 36.84
N LEU A 31 42.25 -2.28 37.94
CA LEU A 31 40.99 -1.54 37.97
C LEU A 31 41.03 -0.19 37.22
N HIS A 32 42.19 0.50 37.20
CA HIS A 32 42.33 1.78 36.49
C HIS A 32 42.40 1.60 34.97
N SER A 33 43.09 0.55 34.50
CA SER A 33 43.21 0.24 33.07
C SER A 33 41.89 -0.26 32.45
N MET A 34 41.05 -0.94 33.23
CA MET A 34 39.74 -1.44 32.78
C MET A 34 38.65 -0.36 32.69
N LYS A 35 38.76 0.76 33.44
CA LYS A 35 37.78 1.87 33.36
C LYS A 35 37.83 2.60 32.01
N HIS A 36 39.03 2.80 31.47
CA HIS A 36 39.19 3.41 30.15
C HIS A 36 38.76 2.46 29.02
N LEU A 37 38.96 1.15 29.20
CA LEU A 37 38.49 0.12 28.26
C LEU A 37 36.95 0.04 28.21
N LEU A 38 36.28 0.13 29.37
CA LEU A 38 34.81 0.14 29.46
C LEU A 38 34.20 1.42 28.87
N SER A 39 34.85 2.58 29.11
CA SER A 39 34.43 3.87 28.54
C SER A 39 34.62 3.91 27.02
N PHE A 40 35.67 3.30 26.48
CA PHE A 40 35.87 3.19 25.02
C PHE A 40 34.86 2.23 24.38
N LEU A 41 34.50 1.14 25.06
CA LEU A 41 33.50 0.17 24.59
C LEU A 41 32.08 0.80 24.50
N LEU A 42 31.70 1.62 25.49
CA LEU A 42 30.41 2.34 25.49
C LEU A 42 30.31 3.40 24.40
N VAL A 43 31.41 4.08 24.06
CA VAL A 43 31.45 5.04 22.94
C VAL A 43 31.38 4.31 21.60
N PHE A 44 32.00 3.13 21.46
CA PHE A 44 31.92 2.32 20.24
C PHE A 44 30.54 1.68 20.01
N LEU A 45 29.83 1.33 21.08
CA LEU A 45 28.43 0.85 21.01
C LEU A 45 27.41 1.95 20.69
N GLY A 46 27.78 3.24 20.86
CA GLY A 46 26.91 4.37 20.54
C GLY A 46 26.84 4.72 19.05
N LEU A 47 27.86 4.37 18.25
CA LEU A 47 27.92 4.74 16.83
C LEU A 47 27.15 3.79 15.89
N SER A 48 26.74 2.61 16.35
CA SER A 48 26.00 1.64 15.52
C SER A 48 24.48 1.85 15.52
N ALA A 49 23.96 2.86 16.25
CA ALA A 49 22.51 3.08 16.40
C ALA A 49 21.85 3.96 15.31
N PHE A 50 22.60 4.50 14.35
CA PHE A 50 22.06 5.31 13.25
C PHE A 50 22.27 4.64 11.88
N SER A 51 21.70 3.46 11.70
CA SER A 51 21.42 2.94 10.36
C SER A 51 19.94 2.56 10.28
N GLN A 52 19.08 3.57 10.23
CA GLN A 52 17.72 3.38 9.75
C GLN A 52 17.83 3.32 8.22
N ASN A 53 17.93 2.11 7.67
CA ASN A 53 17.63 1.89 6.26
C ASN A 53 16.21 2.43 6.03
N ALA A 54 16.10 3.62 5.44
CA ALA A 54 14.80 4.17 5.06
C ALA A 54 14.17 3.22 4.05
N GLU A 55 13.11 2.53 4.46
CA GLU A 55 12.35 1.66 3.57
C GLU A 55 11.81 2.50 2.42
N VAL A 56 12.22 2.17 1.19
CA VAL A 56 11.71 2.85 0.00
C VAL A 56 10.25 2.48 -0.16
N LYS A 57 9.36 3.37 0.29
CA LYS A 57 7.92 3.18 0.17
C LYS A 57 7.54 3.05 -1.32
N THR A 58 6.82 1.98 -1.65
CA THR A 58 6.29 1.74 -3.00
C THR A 58 4.77 1.72 -2.99
N ILE A 59 4.15 1.82 -4.16
CA ILE A 59 2.71 1.61 -4.30
C ILE A 59 2.38 0.16 -3.91
N SER A 60 1.36 -0.01 -3.07
CA SER A 60 0.85 -1.30 -2.64
C SER A 60 -0.08 -1.89 -3.71
N TRP A 61 0.49 -2.22 -4.87
CA TRP A 61 -0.25 -2.78 -6.00
C TRP A 61 -0.97 -4.07 -5.62
N MET A 62 -2.22 -4.17 -6.07
CA MET A 62 -3.10 -5.32 -5.86
C MET A 62 -3.45 -5.98 -7.19
N SER A 63 -3.77 -7.27 -7.13
CA SER A 63 -4.59 -7.93 -8.15
C SER A 63 -6.03 -7.40 -8.12
N TRP A 64 -6.80 -7.71 -9.16
CA TRP A 64 -8.22 -7.34 -9.23
C TRP A 64 -8.99 -7.89 -8.01
N GLN A 65 -8.85 -9.19 -7.73
CA GLN A 65 -9.58 -9.88 -6.67
C GLN A 65 -9.22 -9.34 -5.29
N GLU A 66 -7.94 -9.06 -5.04
CA GLU A 66 -7.49 -8.45 -3.79
C GLU A 66 -8.09 -7.06 -3.58
N ALA A 67 -8.12 -6.22 -4.61
CA ALA A 67 -8.69 -4.88 -4.52
C ALA A 67 -10.21 -4.89 -4.31
N VAL A 68 -10.95 -5.79 -4.99
CA VAL A 68 -12.39 -5.95 -4.77
C VAL A 68 -12.68 -6.37 -3.33
N LYS A 69 -11.95 -7.37 -2.82
CA LYS A 69 -12.09 -7.83 -1.43
C LYS A 69 -11.71 -6.75 -0.41
N ALA A 70 -10.61 -6.04 -0.64
CA ALA A 70 -10.15 -4.96 0.23
C ALA A 70 -11.17 -3.81 0.27
N ARG A 71 -11.80 -3.49 -0.86
CA ARG A 71 -12.89 -2.51 -0.94
C ARG A 71 -14.10 -2.95 -0.13
N GLU A 72 -14.57 -4.18 -0.31
CA GLU A 72 -15.72 -4.70 0.43
C GLU A 72 -15.48 -4.63 1.93
N GLN A 73 -14.30 -5.06 2.38
CA GLN A 73 -13.90 -4.97 3.77
C GLN A 73 -13.86 -3.52 4.26
N HIS A 74 -13.29 -2.60 3.49
CA HIS A 74 -13.24 -1.18 3.82
C HIS A 74 -14.62 -0.57 3.98
N ILE A 75 -15.58 -0.91 3.10
CA ILE A 75 -16.96 -0.43 3.21
C ILE A 75 -17.62 -0.98 4.47
N LYS A 76 -17.43 -2.28 4.77
CA LYS A 76 -17.98 -2.92 5.96
C LYS A 76 -17.45 -2.29 7.25
N GLU A 77 -16.14 -2.08 7.35
CA GLU A 77 -15.49 -1.49 8.53
C GLU A 77 -15.90 -0.03 8.76
N ASN A 78 -16.20 0.71 7.69
CA ASN A 78 -16.48 2.15 7.74
C ASN A 78 -17.97 2.46 7.50
N GLN A 79 -18.85 1.45 7.60
CA GLN A 79 -20.25 1.54 7.19
C GLN A 79 -20.99 2.72 7.83
N GLU A 80 -20.82 2.94 9.14
CA GLU A 80 -21.48 4.03 9.86
C GLU A 80 -20.96 5.41 9.41
N ALA A 81 -19.65 5.56 9.22
CA ALA A 81 -19.05 6.81 8.79
C ALA A 81 -19.45 7.15 7.34
N ILE A 82 -19.54 6.14 6.48
CA ILE A 82 -20.02 6.27 5.09
C ILE A 82 -21.51 6.65 5.09
N ALA A 83 -22.34 5.96 5.87
CA ALA A 83 -23.78 6.23 5.97
C ALA A 83 -24.07 7.64 6.51
N ALA A 84 -23.29 8.08 7.49
CA ALA A 84 -23.34 9.43 8.05
C ALA A 84 -22.67 10.49 7.15
N LYS A 85 -22.17 10.12 5.97
CA LYS A 85 -21.44 10.99 5.03
C LYS A 85 -20.24 11.72 5.65
N LYS A 86 -19.64 11.14 6.68
CA LYS A 86 -18.42 11.65 7.34
C LYS A 86 -17.16 11.30 6.54
N MET A 87 -17.23 10.29 5.67
CA MET A 87 -16.16 9.92 4.76
C MET A 87 -16.70 9.30 3.48
N PHE A 88 -15.90 9.37 2.40
CA PHE A 88 -16.16 8.66 1.16
C PHE A 88 -15.31 7.39 1.07
N PRO A 89 -15.89 6.24 0.69
CA PRO A 89 -15.13 5.02 0.45
C PRO A 89 -13.96 5.25 -0.52
N LYS A 90 -12.91 4.46 -0.39
CA LYS A 90 -11.82 4.44 -1.37
C LYS A 90 -12.32 3.89 -2.72
N LYS A 91 -11.84 4.49 -3.80
CA LYS A 91 -12.09 4.11 -5.20
C LYS A 91 -11.00 3.15 -5.69
N LEU A 92 -11.23 2.45 -6.79
CA LEU A 92 -10.18 1.65 -7.45
C LEU A 92 -9.45 2.52 -8.47
N PHE A 93 -8.12 2.45 -8.47
CA PHE A 93 -7.27 2.99 -9.53
C PHE A 93 -6.61 1.81 -10.23
N ILE A 94 -6.89 1.59 -11.51
CA ILE A 94 -6.41 0.42 -12.24
C ILE A 94 -5.42 0.90 -13.29
N ASP A 95 -4.17 0.47 -13.18
CA ASP A 95 -3.17 0.64 -14.23
C ASP A 95 -3.16 -0.59 -15.15
N ILE A 96 -3.53 -0.40 -16.41
CA ILE A 96 -3.60 -1.44 -17.43
C ILE A 96 -2.37 -1.32 -18.33
N TYR A 97 -1.56 -2.38 -18.34
CA TYR A 97 -0.26 -2.44 -19.01
C TYR A 97 -0.04 -3.74 -19.77
N THR A 98 1.06 -3.81 -20.53
CA THR A 98 1.59 -5.07 -21.10
C THR A 98 3.11 -5.15 -20.91
N GLY A 99 3.67 -6.36 -20.92
CA GLY A 99 5.11 -6.56 -20.68
C GLY A 99 6.05 -5.95 -21.74
N TRP A 100 5.55 -5.73 -22.96
CA TRP A 100 6.30 -5.13 -24.06
C TRP A 100 6.10 -3.61 -24.19
N CYS A 101 5.21 -3.01 -23.40
CA CYS A 101 4.93 -1.59 -23.44
C CYS A 101 6.06 -0.75 -22.83
N GLY A 102 6.81 -0.02 -23.66
CA GLY A 102 7.92 0.83 -23.21
C GLY A 102 7.46 2.00 -22.33
N TRP A 103 6.35 2.66 -22.68
CA TRP A 103 5.81 3.77 -21.90
C TRP A 103 5.29 3.34 -20.53
N CYS A 104 4.79 2.11 -20.40
CA CYS A 104 4.38 1.53 -19.12
C CYS A 104 5.58 1.39 -18.19
N LYS A 105 6.69 0.82 -18.71
CA LYS A 105 7.95 0.72 -17.95
C LYS A 105 8.52 2.09 -17.56
N ARG A 106 8.40 3.09 -18.45
CA ARG A 106 8.80 4.46 -18.12
C ARG A 106 7.96 5.03 -16.97
N MET A 107 6.65 4.81 -16.99
CA MET A 107 5.75 5.23 -15.90
C MET A 107 6.10 4.56 -14.57
N ASP A 108 6.45 3.26 -14.60
CA ASP A 108 6.86 2.50 -13.42
C ASP A 108 8.10 3.06 -12.72
N VAL A 109 9.06 3.59 -13.47
CA VAL A 109 10.33 4.11 -12.91
C VAL A 109 10.33 5.63 -12.72
N THR A 110 9.32 6.34 -13.23
CA THR A 110 9.17 7.79 -13.07
C THR A 110 7.98 8.10 -12.17
N THR A 111 6.79 8.18 -12.75
CA THR A 111 5.54 8.58 -12.10
C THR A 111 5.20 7.73 -10.87
N PHE A 112 5.32 6.41 -10.96
CA PHE A 112 4.99 5.50 -9.85
C PHE A 112 6.11 5.34 -8.82
N LYS A 113 7.25 6.01 -9.02
CA LYS A 113 8.32 6.15 -8.03
C LYS A 113 8.33 7.51 -7.34
N ASP A 114 7.53 8.47 -7.83
CA ASP A 114 7.35 9.75 -7.16
C ASP A 114 6.73 9.53 -5.76
N PRO A 115 7.36 10.01 -4.68
CA PRO A 115 6.87 9.80 -3.31
C PRO A 115 5.46 10.35 -3.09
N THR A 116 5.11 11.46 -3.74
CA THR A 116 3.78 12.07 -3.63
C THR A 116 2.72 11.16 -4.23
N ILE A 117 3.00 10.57 -5.40
CA ILE A 117 2.11 9.59 -6.04
C ILE A 117 1.97 8.33 -5.19
N VAL A 118 3.08 7.78 -4.70
CA VAL A 118 3.09 6.59 -3.84
C VAL A 118 2.20 6.81 -2.62
N ASP A 119 2.43 7.91 -1.91
CA ASP A 119 1.68 8.25 -0.70
C ASP A 119 0.20 8.46 -1.00
N TYR A 120 -0.10 9.21 -2.06
CA TYR A 120 -1.47 9.56 -2.39
C TYR A 120 -2.30 8.34 -2.82
N LEU A 121 -1.74 7.46 -3.67
CA LEU A 121 -2.42 6.24 -4.10
C LEU A 121 -2.67 5.30 -2.93
N ASN A 122 -1.65 4.98 -2.13
CA ASN A 122 -1.77 4.09 -0.98
C ASN A 122 -2.79 4.62 0.05
N LYS A 123 -2.81 5.94 0.26
CA LYS A 123 -3.74 6.55 1.21
C LYS A 123 -5.17 6.57 0.70
N ASN A 124 -5.42 6.83 -0.58
CA ASN A 124 -6.74 7.24 -1.06
C ASN A 124 -7.44 6.24 -2.00
N TYR A 125 -6.71 5.27 -2.54
CA TYR A 125 -7.19 4.33 -3.55
C TYR A 125 -6.88 2.88 -3.18
N PHE A 126 -7.55 1.95 -3.88
CA PHE A 126 -7.09 0.58 -4.06
C PHE A 126 -6.38 0.50 -5.43
N PRO A 127 -5.03 0.57 -5.46
CA PRO A 127 -4.28 0.55 -6.71
C PRO A 127 -4.17 -0.88 -7.25
N VAL A 128 -4.68 -1.11 -8.46
CA VAL A 128 -4.65 -2.39 -9.17
C VAL A 128 -3.64 -2.33 -10.30
N LYS A 129 -2.76 -3.33 -10.37
CA LYS A 129 -1.81 -3.49 -11.48
C LYS A 129 -2.29 -4.61 -12.37
N MET A 130 -2.84 -4.27 -13.54
CA MET A 130 -3.54 -5.23 -14.40
C MET A 130 -2.79 -5.44 -15.72
N ASN A 131 -2.25 -6.64 -15.92
CA ASN A 131 -1.68 -6.99 -17.22
C ASN A 131 -2.82 -7.30 -18.19
N ALA A 132 -2.87 -6.58 -19.32
CA ALA A 132 -3.90 -6.77 -20.33
C ALA A 132 -3.85 -8.14 -21.02
N GLU A 133 -2.74 -8.86 -20.90
CA GLU A 133 -2.50 -10.19 -21.49
C GLU A 133 -2.47 -11.31 -20.45
N MET A 134 -2.96 -11.07 -19.22
CA MET A 134 -3.06 -12.10 -18.18
C MET A 134 -3.87 -13.32 -18.66
N SER A 135 -3.57 -14.50 -18.13
CA SER A 135 -4.21 -15.77 -18.47
C SER A 135 -5.36 -16.15 -17.54
N ASP A 136 -5.45 -15.52 -16.38
CA ASP A 136 -6.37 -15.90 -15.32
C ASP A 136 -7.82 -15.74 -15.75
N THR A 137 -8.71 -16.52 -15.14
CA THR A 137 -10.16 -16.32 -15.26
C THR A 137 -10.62 -15.39 -14.15
N ILE A 138 -11.44 -14.39 -14.49
CA ILE A 138 -11.99 -13.43 -13.53
C ILE A 138 -13.51 -13.45 -13.61
N ASP A 139 -14.15 -13.84 -12.52
CA ASP A 139 -15.59 -13.72 -12.36
C ASP A 139 -15.92 -12.40 -11.65
N TYR A 140 -16.74 -11.58 -12.29
CA TYR A 140 -17.17 -10.30 -11.74
C TYR A 140 -18.53 -9.89 -12.32
N ASN A 141 -19.44 -9.44 -11.45
CA ASN A 141 -20.77 -8.94 -11.84
C ASN A 141 -21.56 -9.92 -12.74
N ASN A 142 -21.60 -11.21 -12.37
CA ASN A 142 -22.23 -12.29 -13.14
C ASN A 142 -21.66 -12.48 -14.57
N HIS A 143 -20.44 -11.99 -14.82
CA HIS A 143 -19.72 -12.22 -16.06
C HIS A 143 -18.39 -12.91 -15.77
N THR A 144 -18.06 -13.91 -16.60
CA THR A 144 -16.76 -14.56 -16.62
C THR A 144 -15.90 -13.91 -17.70
N PHE A 145 -14.77 -13.36 -17.29
CA PHE A 145 -13.77 -12.78 -18.18
C PHE A 145 -12.58 -13.72 -18.30
N ILE A 146 -12.06 -13.87 -19.52
CA ILE A 146 -10.99 -14.80 -19.86
C ILE A 146 -10.02 -14.17 -20.84
N ASN A 147 -8.84 -14.78 -20.97
CA ASN A 147 -8.04 -14.63 -22.17
C ASN A 147 -8.48 -15.68 -23.21
N PRO A 148 -8.91 -15.29 -24.42
CA PRO A 148 -9.40 -16.25 -25.41
C PRO A 148 -8.31 -17.21 -25.92
N ARG A 149 -7.04 -16.80 -25.81
CA ARG A 149 -5.87 -17.62 -26.19
C ARG A 149 -4.74 -17.42 -25.19
N PRO A 150 -4.81 -18.03 -23.99
CA PRO A 150 -3.77 -17.89 -22.98
C PRO A 150 -2.39 -18.30 -23.53
N GLY A 151 -1.35 -17.52 -23.21
CA GLY A 151 0.03 -17.79 -23.67
C GLY A 151 0.33 -17.40 -25.11
N VAL A 152 -0.67 -17.08 -25.94
CA VAL A 152 -0.44 -16.51 -27.28
C VAL A 152 -0.07 -15.04 -27.13
N LYS A 153 1.06 -14.64 -27.76
CA LYS A 153 1.54 -13.25 -27.73
C LYS A 153 0.43 -12.29 -28.13
N ARG A 154 0.25 -11.22 -27.33
CA ARG A 154 -0.73 -10.15 -27.59
C ARG A 154 -2.19 -10.60 -27.59
N SER A 155 -2.50 -11.79 -27.07
CA SER A 155 -3.88 -12.17 -26.79
C SER A 155 -4.38 -11.38 -25.59
N THR A 156 -5.35 -10.51 -25.82
CA THR A 156 -5.88 -9.60 -24.79
C THR A 156 -6.98 -10.28 -23.99
N HIS A 157 -6.90 -10.17 -22.67
CA HIS A 157 -7.92 -10.62 -21.74
C HIS A 157 -9.20 -9.77 -21.87
N THR A 158 -10.38 -10.39 -21.80
CA THR A 158 -11.66 -9.72 -22.07
C THR A 158 -12.01 -8.66 -21.04
N LEU A 159 -11.56 -8.78 -19.78
CA LEU A 159 -11.75 -7.75 -18.75
C LEU A 159 -11.06 -6.41 -19.09
N PRO A 160 -9.73 -6.34 -19.29
CA PRO A 160 -9.06 -5.15 -19.79
C PRO A 160 -9.68 -4.58 -21.07
N ALA A 161 -10.08 -5.46 -22.01
CA ALA A 161 -10.75 -5.02 -23.24
C ALA A 161 -12.09 -4.34 -22.94
N SER A 162 -12.91 -4.90 -22.05
CA SER A 162 -14.17 -4.31 -21.60
C SER A 162 -13.93 -2.97 -20.88
N LEU A 163 -12.97 -2.93 -19.95
CA LEU A 163 -12.62 -1.73 -19.19
C LEU A 163 -12.16 -0.57 -20.09
N LEU A 164 -11.51 -0.86 -21.22
CA LEU A 164 -11.00 0.13 -22.16
C LEU A 164 -11.90 0.35 -23.38
N ASP A 165 -13.13 -0.17 -23.40
CA ASP A 165 -14.05 -0.08 -24.56
C ASP A 165 -13.40 -0.60 -25.86
N SER A 166 -12.58 -1.64 -25.75
CA SER A 166 -11.76 -2.22 -26.81
C SER A 166 -10.76 -1.24 -27.47
N ARG A 167 -10.57 -0.03 -26.90
CA ARG A 167 -9.57 0.95 -27.34
C ARG A 167 -8.25 0.70 -26.62
N LEU A 168 -7.59 -0.39 -27.02
CA LEU A 168 -6.38 -0.90 -26.39
C LEU A 168 -5.18 0.00 -26.68
N SER A 169 -4.88 0.90 -25.74
CA SER A 169 -3.68 1.73 -25.74
C SER A 169 -3.01 1.62 -24.36
N TYR A 170 -1.67 1.55 -24.33
CA TYR A 170 -0.94 1.29 -23.08
C TYR A 170 0.16 2.34 -22.84
N PRO A 171 0.36 2.79 -21.59
CA PRO A 171 -0.51 2.50 -20.43
C PRO A 171 -1.88 3.16 -20.61
N SER A 172 -2.91 2.57 -20.00
CA SER A 172 -4.19 3.23 -19.78
C SER A 172 -4.61 2.96 -18.35
N TYR A 173 -5.23 3.94 -17.71
CA TYR A 173 -5.74 3.77 -16.34
C TYR A 173 -7.22 4.06 -16.26
N VAL A 174 -7.86 3.32 -15.38
CA VAL A 174 -9.29 3.36 -15.14
C VAL A 174 -9.52 3.70 -13.68
N ILE A 175 -10.37 4.69 -13.43
CA ILE A 175 -10.89 4.94 -12.08
C ILE A 175 -12.28 4.30 -12.02
N MET A 176 -12.49 3.40 -11.07
CA MET A 176 -13.81 2.89 -10.75
C MET A 176 -14.32 3.55 -9.47
N ASP A 177 -15.61 3.85 -9.43
CA ASP A 177 -16.26 4.46 -8.28
C ASP A 177 -16.37 3.46 -7.10
N GLU A 178 -17.01 3.93 -6.03
CA GLU A 178 -17.23 3.18 -4.80
C GLU A 178 -18.12 1.95 -5.01
N ASN A 179 -18.82 1.84 -6.14
CA ASN A 179 -19.68 0.73 -6.51
C ASN A 179 -19.05 -0.17 -7.59
N ILE A 180 -17.77 0.05 -7.92
CA ILE A 180 -17.04 -0.65 -8.98
C ILE A 180 -17.66 -0.38 -10.37
N ASN A 181 -18.32 0.77 -10.54
CA ASN A 181 -18.67 1.25 -11.87
C ASN A 181 -17.48 2.01 -12.45
N ARG A 182 -17.19 1.77 -13.73
CA ARG A 182 -16.15 2.53 -14.44
C ARG A 182 -16.54 4.01 -14.52
N SER A 183 -15.76 4.87 -13.89
CA SER A 183 -15.98 6.32 -13.89
C SER A 183 -15.34 6.97 -15.12
N VAL A 184 -14.08 6.65 -15.41
CA VAL A 184 -13.32 7.28 -16.50
C VAL A 184 -12.16 6.40 -16.96
N ILE A 185 -11.75 6.58 -18.21
CA ILE A 185 -10.56 5.99 -18.83
C ILE A 185 -9.61 7.12 -19.20
N PHE A 186 -8.34 6.97 -18.88
CA PHE A 186 -7.29 7.89 -19.27
C PHE A 186 -6.17 7.15 -19.99
N PRO A 187 -5.95 7.44 -21.29
CA PRO A 187 -4.89 6.81 -22.05
C PRO A 187 -3.56 7.53 -21.89
N GLY A 188 -2.49 6.76 -22.10
CA GLY A 188 -1.13 7.22 -22.25
C GLY A 188 -0.44 7.60 -20.94
N TYR A 189 0.87 7.71 -21.03
CA TYR A 189 1.75 8.16 -19.95
C TYR A 189 1.27 9.47 -19.31
N LYS A 190 1.53 9.64 -18.01
CA LYS A 190 1.29 10.87 -17.25
C LYS A 190 2.51 11.21 -16.42
N GLN A 191 2.86 12.48 -16.39
CA GLN A 191 3.81 13.00 -15.41
C GLN A 191 3.18 12.92 -14.00
N PRO A 192 3.99 12.95 -12.92
CA PRO A 192 3.50 12.96 -11.55
C PRO A 192 2.41 14.01 -11.30
N GLU A 193 2.59 15.24 -11.78
CA GLU A 193 1.68 16.35 -11.52
C GLU A 193 0.32 16.13 -12.19
N ASP A 194 0.33 15.67 -13.45
CA ASP A 194 -0.89 15.37 -14.19
C ASP A 194 -1.68 14.24 -13.52
N LEU A 195 -0.99 13.17 -13.12
CA LEU A 195 -1.63 12.05 -12.45
C LEU A 195 -2.17 12.47 -11.08
N LEU A 196 -1.41 13.24 -10.32
CA LEU A 196 -1.84 13.73 -9.01
C LEU A 196 -3.11 14.59 -9.12
N GLY A 197 -3.17 15.49 -10.11
CA GLY A 197 -4.37 16.30 -10.37
C GLY A 197 -5.60 15.45 -10.66
N ILE A 198 -5.46 14.42 -11.49
CA ILE A 198 -6.53 13.45 -11.78
C ILE A 198 -6.97 12.75 -10.49
N LEU A 199 -6.03 12.20 -9.71
CA LEU A 199 -6.34 11.47 -8.48
C LEU A 199 -7.05 12.37 -7.46
N ILE A 200 -6.63 13.62 -7.29
CA ILE A 200 -7.30 14.57 -6.40
C ILE A 200 -8.72 14.87 -6.88
N PHE A 201 -8.90 15.16 -8.17
CA PHE A 201 -10.19 15.52 -8.76
C PHE A 201 -11.24 14.42 -8.59
N PHE A 202 -10.82 13.15 -8.73
CA PHE A 202 -11.72 12.02 -8.54
C PHE A 202 -11.91 11.65 -7.07
N LYS A 203 -10.87 11.68 -6.23
CA LYS A 203 -11.01 11.35 -4.79
C LYS A 203 -11.93 12.33 -4.07
N THR A 204 -11.88 13.60 -4.44
CA THR A 204 -12.70 14.66 -3.84
C THR A 204 -14.08 14.81 -4.48
N ASN A 205 -14.46 13.92 -5.40
CA ASN A 205 -15.73 13.94 -6.12
C ASN A 205 -16.03 15.24 -6.89
N GLN A 206 -15.01 16.05 -7.18
CA GLN A 206 -15.16 17.31 -7.94
C GLN A 206 -15.67 17.08 -9.36
N HIS A 207 -15.39 15.91 -9.95
CA HIS A 207 -15.97 15.47 -11.24
C HIS A 207 -17.51 15.44 -11.22
N LEU A 208 -18.14 15.11 -10.09
CA LEU A 208 -19.60 15.09 -9.97
C LEU A 208 -20.14 16.53 -9.94
N SER A 209 -19.52 17.41 -9.15
CA SER A 209 -19.87 18.83 -9.10
C SER A 209 -19.74 19.49 -10.47
N TYR A 210 -18.66 19.19 -11.18
CA TYR A 210 -18.45 19.68 -12.54
C TYR A 210 -19.49 19.15 -13.52
N LYS A 211 -19.80 17.84 -13.48
CA LYS A 211 -20.88 17.23 -14.29
C LYS A 211 -22.23 17.91 -14.04
N SER A 212 -22.63 18.07 -12.77
CA SER A 212 -23.90 18.72 -12.42
C SER A 212 -23.95 20.19 -12.85
N TYR A 213 -22.81 20.89 -12.84
CA TYR A 213 -22.72 22.25 -13.39
C TYR A 213 -23.00 22.24 -14.91
N LEU A 214 -22.35 21.36 -15.67
CA LEU A 214 -22.56 21.26 -17.12
C LEU A 214 -24.00 20.91 -17.50
N GLU A 215 -24.61 19.96 -16.79
CA GLU A 215 -26.01 19.56 -17.03
C GLU A 215 -26.98 20.73 -16.80
N LYS A 216 -26.75 21.54 -15.76
CA LYS A 216 -27.54 22.75 -15.51
C LYS A 216 -27.43 23.74 -16.67
N GLN A 217 -26.22 23.96 -17.20
CA GLN A 217 -25.99 24.87 -18.32
C GLN A 217 -26.70 24.37 -19.60
N GLN A 218 -26.63 23.07 -19.88
CA GLN A 218 -27.31 22.47 -21.03
C GLN A 218 -28.83 22.63 -20.95
N ASN A 219 -29.42 22.37 -19.78
CA ASN A 219 -30.87 22.49 -19.57
C ASN A 219 -31.33 23.95 -19.69
N GLN A 220 -30.55 24.91 -19.20
CA GLN A 220 -30.84 26.34 -19.36
C GLN A 220 -30.85 26.73 -20.85
N ASN A 221 -29.84 26.30 -21.61
CA ASN A 221 -29.76 26.58 -23.04
C ASN A 221 -30.89 25.90 -23.84
N GLN A 222 -31.33 24.69 -23.45
CA GLN A 222 -32.46 24.02 -24.10
C GLN A 222 -33.79 24.72 -23.82
N ASN A 223 -33.99 25.25 -22.61
CA ASN A 223 -35.21 25.97 -22.25
C ASN A 223 -35.29 27.37 -22.91
N VAL A 224 -34.15 28.02 -23.16
CA VAL A 224 -34.09 29.29 -23.91
C VAL A 224 -34.40 29.08 -25.40
N ASN A 225 -34.12 27.89 -25.95
CA ASN A 225 -34.33 27.56 -27.37
C ASN A 225 -35.62 26.76 -27.63
N LYS A 226 -36.54 26.69 -26.67
CA LYS A 226 -37.86 26.08 -26.86
C LYS A 226 -38.81 27.14 -27.46
N PRO A 227 -39.44 26.87 -28.62
CA PRO A 227 -40.32 27.83 -29.31
C PRO A 227 -41.57 28.18 -28.50
#